data_AF-A0A2S1H105-F1
#
_entry.id   AF-A0A2S1H105-F1
#
_cell.length_a   1.000
_cell.length_b   1.000
_cell.length_c   1.000
_cell.angle_alpha   90.00
_cell.angle_beta   90.00
_cell.angle_gamma   90.00
#
_symmetry.space_group_name_H-M   'P 1'
#
loop_
_entity.id
_entity.type
_entity.pdbx_description
1 polymer ?
#
loop_
_entity_poly.entity_id
_entity_poly.type
_entity_poly.pdbx_seq_one_letter_code
_entity_poly.pdbx_strand_id
1 'polypeptide(L)'
;MSPKKLQIITWIVIIGCFLIGGLLGIYLIGKETGRFNYDLLLPICLGTFGGFLIFIVFSKFKQKRNGNVPDIDERSVSLIQKYFLIALYVILLASGAALLIAYSLGIEYIETGLLIFCLFGLYTILGLGTLVVKRL
;
A
#
# COMPACT_ATOMS: atom_id res chain seq x y z
N MET A 1 22.40 -4.71 -1.10
CA MET A 1 21.87 -3.44 -1.63
C MET A 1 21.94 -2.39 -0.52
N SER A 2 22.48 -1.20 -0.75
CA SER A 2 22.68 -0.25 0.37
C SER A 2 21.34 0.22 0.95
N PRO A 3 21.23 0.43 2.28
CA PRO A 3 19.97 0.79 2.94
C PRO A 3 19.38 2.09 2.38
N LYS A 4 20.23 3.03 1.94
CA LYS A 4 19.83 4.27 1.27
C LYS A 4 19.16 4.02 -0.09
N LYS A 5 19.66 3.06 -0.89
CA LYS A 5 19.06 2.69 -2.18
C LYS A 5 17.71 2.00 -2.01
N LEU A 6 17.59 1.12 -1.00
CA LEU A 6 16.32 0.49 -0.62
C LEU A 6 15.29 1.54 -0.21
N GLN A 7 15.67 2.49 0.64
CA GLN A 7 14.79 3.57 1.05
C GLN A 7 14.25 4.39 -0.14
N ILE A 8 15.12 4.78 -1.07
CA ILE A 8 14.71 5.52 -2.28
C ILE A 8 13.71 4.71 -3.10
N ILE A 9 13.98 3.42 -3.29
CA ILE A 9 13.09 2.54 -4.07
C ILE A 9 11.75 2.35 -3.37
N THR A 10 11.72 2.15 -2.05
CA THR A 10 10.46 2.05 -1.29
C THR A 10 9.62 3.31 -1.49
N TRP A 11 10.23 4.50 -1.44
CA TRP A 11 9.50 5.76 -1.68
C TRP A 11 8.99 5.91 -3.10
N ILE A 12 9.80 5.55 -4.10
CA ILE A 12 9.38 5.56 -5.50
C ILE A 12 8.20 4.60 -5.72
N VAL A 13 8.23 3.41 -5.13
CA VAL A 13 7.15 2.41 -5.23
C VAL A 13 5.87 2.93 -4.58
N ILE A 14 5.96 3.53 -3.38
CA ILE A 14 4.80 4.09 -2.67
C ILE A 14 4.17 5.24 -3.48
N ILE A 15 4.98 6.19 -3.94
CA ILE A 15 4.50 7.33 -4.73
C ILE A 15 3.91 6.85 -6.07
N GLY A 16 4.56 5.88 -6.72
CA GLY A 16 4.06 5.26 -7.94
C GLY A 16 2.70 4.60 -7.75
N CYS A 17 2.51 3.84 -6.66
CA CYS A 17 1.21 3.23 -6.34
C CYS A 17 0.11 4.27 -6.13
N PHE A 18 0.39 5.37 -5.42
CA PHE A 18 -0.59 6.44 -5.21
C PHE A 18 -1.01 7.10 -6.54
N LEU A 19 -0.05 7.38 -7.41
CA LEU A 19 -0.34 7.99 -8.72
C LEU A 19 -1.09 7.04 -9.65
N ILE A 20 -0.67 5.77 -9.73
CA ILE A 20 -1.33 4.74 -10.56
C ILE A 20 -2.74 4.46 -10.03
N GLY A 21 -2.91 4.32 -8.72
CA GLY A 21 -4.20 4.14 -8.08
C GLY A 21 -5.15 5.32 -8.30
N GLY A 22 -4.63 6.55 -8.18
CA GLY A 22 -5.39 7.77 -8.47
C GLY A 22 -5.84 7.86 -9.93
N LEU A 23 -4.95 7.55 -10.87
CA LEU A 23 -5.26 7.49 -12.31
C LEU A 23 -6.31 6.43 -12.64
N LEU A 24 -6.18 5.23 -12.05
CA LEU A 24 -7.18 4.17 -12.17
C LEU A 24 -8.54 4.61 -11.62
N GLY A 25 -8.56 5.34 -10.50
CA GLY A 25 -9.78 5.93 -9.95
C GLY A 25 -10.47 6.88 -10.93
N ILE A 26 -9.72 7.80 -11.54
CA ILE A 26 -10.25 8.71 -12.57
C ILE A 26 -10.79 7.93 -13.78
N TYR A 27 -10.05 6.90 -14.22
CA TYR A 27 -10.46 6.08 -15.35
C TYR A 27 -11.77 5.33 -15.09
N LEU A 28 -11.94 4.74 -13.91
CA LEU A 28 -13.16 4.03 -13.52
C LEU A 28 -14.35 4.97 -13.42
N ILE A 29 -14.19 6.12 -12.76
CA ILE A 29 -15.25 7.13 -12.63
C ILE A 29 -15.63 7.68 -14.02
N GLY A 30 -14.65 7.93 -14.88
CA GLY A 30 -14.88 8.43 -16.24
C GLY A 30 -15.56 7.41 -17.16
N LYS A 31 -15.30 6.10 -16.97
CA LYS A 31 -16.00 5.02 -17.67
C LYS A 31 -17.49 4.97 -17.32
N GLU A 32 -17.84 5.17 -16.05
CA GLU A 32 -19.23 5.17 -15.55
C GLU A 32 -20.00 6.43 -15.98
N THR A 33 -19.36 7.60 -15.89
CA THR A 33 -20.01 8.90 -16.11
C THR A 33 -19.90 9.43 -17.55
N GLY A 34 -19.11 8.77 -18.40
CA GLY A 34 -18.83 9.19 -19.78
C GLY A 34 -18.00 10.47 -19.89
N ARG A 35 -17.49 11.03 -18.77
CA ARG A 35 -16.66 12.23 -18.73
C ARG A 35 -15.41 11.98 -17.90
N PHE A 36 -14.23 12.09 -18.53
CA PHE A 36 -12.96 12.03 -17.82
C PHE A 36 -12.63 13.40 -17.23
N ASN A 37 -12.93 13.59 -15.95
CA ASN A 37 -12.60 14.83 -15.26
C ASN A 37 -11.12 14.82 -14.81
N TYR A 38 -10.27 15.38 -15.64
CA TYR A 38 -8.83 15.50 -15.37
C TYR A 38 -8.50 16.53 -14.29
N ASP A 39 -9.45 17.36 -13.85
CA ASP A 39 -9.23 18.30 -12.73
C ASP A 39 -8.85 17.56 -11.44
N LEU A 40 -9.23 16.28 -11.32
CA LEU A 40 -8.88 15.41 -10.20
C LEU A 40 -7.39 15.01 -10.18
N LEU A 41 -6.64 15.17 -11.28
CA LEU A 41 -5.19 14.93 -11.28
C LEU A 41 -4.44 15.90 -10.38
N LEU A 42 -4.88 17.16 -10.36
CA LEU A 42 -4.25 18.22 -9.58
C LEU A 42 -4.26 17.92 -8.07
N PRO A 43 -5.41 17.59 -7.43
CA PRO A 43 -5.44 17.21 -6.02
C PRO A 43 -4.75 15.88 -5.74
N ILE A 44 -4.73 14.91 -6.67
CA ILE A 44 -3.98 13.65 -6.49
C ILE A 44 -2.48 13.95 -6.42
N CYS A 45 -1.94 14.72 -7.37
CA CYS A 45 -0.54 15.11 -7.36
C CYS A 45 -0.19 15.94 -6.12
N LEU A 46 -0.98 16.97 -5.82
CA LEU A 46 -0.74 17.83 -4.66
C LEU A 46 -0.84 17.06 -3.34
N GLY A 47 -1.80 16.15 -3.20
CA GLY A 47 -1.92 15.30 -2.00
C GLY A 47 -0.73 14.37 -1.84
N THR A 48 -0.28 13.73 -2.93
CA THR A 48 0.83 12.78 -2.90
C THR A 48 2.15 13.49 -2.60
N PHE A 49 2.46 14.57 -3.32
CA PHE A 49 3.68 15.35 -3.09
C PHE A 49 3.64 16.12 -1.76
N GLY A 50 2.49 16.70 -1.41
CA GLY A 50 2.31 17.43 -0.15
C GLY A 50 2.49 16.52 1.07
N GLY A 51 1.87 15.34 1.07
CA GLY A 51 2.07 14.34 2.12
C GLY A 51 3.53 13.91 2.27
N PHE A 52 4.22 13.69 1.14
CA PHE A 52 5.65 13.35 1.14
C PHE A 52 6.53 14.48 1.70
N LEU A 53 6.24 15.73 1.34
CA LEU A 53 7.00 16.89 1.80
C LEU A 53 6.83 17.12 3.31
N ILE A 54 5.60 17.00 3.82
CA ILE A 54 5.30 17.04 5.26
C ILE A 54 6.08 15.96 6.00
N PHE A 55 6.10 14.73 5.48
CA PHE A 55 6.84 13.61 6.07
C PHE A 55 8.35 13.91 6.18
N ILE A 56 8.97 14.46 5.12
CA ILE A 56 10.40 14.83 5.14
C ILE A 56 10.68 15.90 6.20
N VAL A 57 9.86 16.94 6.26
CA VAL A 57 10.03 18.04 7.22
C VAL A 57 9.94 17.48 8.65
N PHE A 58 8.95 16.64 8.92
CA PHE A 58 8.76 16.02 10.22
C PHE A 58 9.91 15.08 10.60
N SER A 59 10.41 14.29 9.65
CA SER A 59 11.56 13.41 9.86
C SER A 59 12.82 14.20 10.21
N LYS A 60 13.13 15.28 9.48
CA LYS A 60 14.26 16.16 9.80
C LYS A 60 14.10 16.87 11.14
N PHE A 61 12.88 17.29 11.47
CA PHE A 61 12.60 17.93 12.75
C PHE A 61 12.81 16.97 13.93
N LYS A 62 12.33 15.72 13.80
CA LYS A 62 12.54 14.65 14.78
C LYS A 62 14.03 14.34 14.96
N GLN A 63 14.77 14.21 13.85
CA GLN A 63 16.21 13.94 13.89
C GLN A 63 16.99 15.07 14.57
N LYS A 64 16.60 16.34 14.34
CA LYS A 64 17.23 17.51 14.98
C LYS A 64 16.97 17.55 16.49
N ARG A 65 15.82 17.05 16.97
CA ARG A 65 15.44 17.07 18.40
C ARG A 65 15.95 15.88 19.21
N ASN A 66 15.98 14.69 18.63
CA ASN A 66 16.24 13.45 19.38
C ASN A 66 17.64 12.85 19.17
N GLY A 67 18.51 13.45 18.35
CA GLY A 67 19.89 12.97 18.14
C GLY A 67 19.95 11.61 17.41
N ASN A 68 21.09 10.90 17.54
CA ASN A 68 21.35 9.61 16.91
C ASN A 68 20.92 8.43 17.81
N VAL A 69 19.71 8.51 18.36
CA VAL A 69 19.13 7.39 19.11
C VAL A 69 18.58 6.39 18.08
N PRO A 70 18.89 5.08 18.20
CA PRO A 70 18.33 4.09 17.30
C PRO A 70 16.79 4.17 17.35
N ASP A 71 16.17 4.33 16.18
CA ASP A 71 14.72 4.52 16.07
C ASP A 71 13.94 3.27 16.48
N ILE A 72 14.52 2.07 16.36
CA ILE A 72 13.87 0.78 16.64
C ILE A 72 14.82 -0.17 17.37
N ASP A 73 14.29 -0.85 18.39
CA ASP A 73 14.93 -1.98 19.10
C ASP A 73 14.81 -3.28 18.31
N GLU A 74 15.86 -4.11 18.31
CA GLU A 74 15.93 -5.40 17.61
C GLU A 74 14.77 -6.33 17.98
N ARG A 75 14.32 -6.30 19.25
CA ARG A 75 13.14 -7.06 19.69
C ARG A 75 11.87 -6.64 18.97
N SER A 76 11.68 -5.34 18.78
CA SER A 76 10.52 -4.79 18.08
C SER A 76 10.49 -5.21 16.61
N VAL A 77 11.65 -5.27 15.95
CA VAL A 77 11.77 -5.77 14.56
C VAL A 77 11.31 -7.23 14.48
N SER A 78 11.79 -8.09 15.39
CA SER A 78 11.42 -9.50 15.40
C SER A 78 9.92 -9.75 15.64
N LEU A 79 9.30 -8.91 16.49
CA LEU A 79 7.87 -8.95 16.77
C LEU A 79 7.04 -8.52 15.56
N ILE A 80 7.45 -7.44 14.89
CA ILE A 80 6.78 -6.94 13.68
C ILE A 80 6.87 -7.98 12.56
N GLN A 81 8.01 -8.63 12.38
CA GLN A 81 8.17 -9.71 11.38
C GLN A 81 7.22 -10.88 11.65
N LYS A 82 7.13 -11.36 12.90
CA LYS A 82 6.22 -12.44 13.29
C LYS A 82 4.76 -12.04 13.12
N TYR A 83 4.39 -10.84 13.55
CA TYR A 83 3.06 -10.30 13.35
C TYR A 83 2.68 -10.25 11.86
N PHE A 84 3.58 -9.74 11.01
CA PHE A 84 3.33 -9.62 9.58
C PHE A 84 3.13 -10.99 8.91
N LEU A 85 3.91 -11.99 9.33
CA LEU A 85 3.80 -13.36 8.84
C LEU A 85 2.46 -13.99 9.25
N ILE A 86 2.04 -13.82 10.51
CA ILE A 86 0.73 -14.29 10.99
C ILE A 86 -0.40 -13.59 10.23
N ALA A 87 -0.35 -12.26 10.12
CA ALA A 87 -1.35 -11.47 9.41
C ALA A 87 -1.47 -11.90 7.94
N LEU A 88 -0.34 -12.15 7.27
CA LEU A 88 -0.31 -12.66 5.90
C LEU A 88 -1.03 -14.01 5.78
N TYR A 89 -0.75 -14.97 6.67
CA TYR A 89 -1.44 -16.26 6.66
C TYR A 89 -2.94 -16.14 6.94
N VAL A 90 -3.34 -15.30 7.91
CA VAL A 90 -4.75 -15.06 8.23
C VAL A 90 -5.49 -14.48 7.03
N ILE A 91 -4.93 -13.45 6.38
CA ILE A 91 -5.55 -12.82 5.20
C ILE A 91 -5.67 -13.82 4.06
N LEU A 92 -4.62 -14.61 3.81
CA LEU A 92 -4.60 -15.58 2.71
C LEU A 92 -5.62 -16.69 2.95
N LEU A 93 -5.70 -17.23 4.18
CA LEU A 93 -6.71 -18.20 4.57
C LEU A 93 -8.13 -17.62 4.52
N ALA A 94 -8.34 -16.40 5.01
CA ALA A 94 -9.65 -15.75 4.96
C ALA A 94 -10.11 -15.51 3.52
N SER A 95 -9.21 -15.08 2.63
CA SER A 95 -9.52 -14.89 1.21
C SER A 95 -9.85 -16.22 0.50
N GLY A 96 -9.11 -17.29 0.80
CA GLY A 96 -9.41 -18.63 0.28
C GLY A 96 -10.75 -19.18 0.81
N ALA A 97 -11.00 -19.02 2.11
CA ALA A 97 -12.26 -19.42 2.73
C ALA A 97 -13.45 -18.65 2.14
N ALA A 98 -13.31 -17.34 1.89
CA ALA A 98 -14.35 -16.54 1.25
C ALA A 98 -14.71 -17.07 -0.15
N LEU A 99 -13.71 -17.48 -0.95
CA LEU A 99 -13.94 -18.09 -2.26
C LEU A 99 -14.65 -19.45 -2.15
N LEU A 100 -14.25 -20.29 -1.19
CA LEU A 100 -14.91 -21.58 -0.94
C LEU A 100 -16.37 -21.40 -0.50
N ILE A 101 -16.64 -20.41 0.36
CA ILE A 101 -18.01 -20.07 0.78
C ILE A 101 -18.82 -19.59 -0.43
N ALA A 102 -18.30 -18.68 -1.24
CA ALA A 102 -18.97 -18.22 -2.46
C ALA A 102 -19.30 -19.37 -3.41
N TYR A 103 -18.36 -20.29 -3.62
CA TYR A 103 -18.57 -21.50 -4.41
C TYR A 103 -19.68 -22.39 -3.81
N SER A 104 -19.67 -22.60 -2.48
CA SER A 104 -20.70 -23.41 -1.80
C SER A 104 -22.10 -22.80 -1.84
N LEU A 105 -22.22 -21.49 -2.01
CA LEU A 105 -23.49 -20.77 -2.20
C LEU A 105 -24.02 -20.85 -3.64
N GLY A 106 -23.33 -21.57 -4.53
CA GLY A 106 -23.72 -21.72 -5.93
C GLY A 106 -23.38 -20.52 -6.81
N ILE A 107 -22.46 -19.65 -6.37
CA ILE A 107 -21.98 -18.53 -7.17
C ILE A 107 -20.95 -19.08 -8.17
N GLU A 108 -21.43 -19.43 -9.37
CA GLU A 108 -20.58 -19.98 -10.45
C GLU A 108 -19.82 -18.89 -11.22
N TYR A 109 -20.37 -17.67 -11.25
CA TYR A 109 -19.82 -16.56 -12.00
C TYR A 109 -19.51 -15.40 -11.06
N ILE A 110 -18.24 -15.05 -10.96
CA ILE A 110 -17.78 -13.83 -10.30
C ILE A 110 -17.34 -12.87 -11.38
N GLU A 111 -17.79 -11.62 -11.29
CA GLU A 111 -17.32 -10.57 -12.18
C GLU A 111 -15.80 -10.41 -12.01
N THR A 112 -15.06 -10.74 -13.06
CA THR A 112 -13.59 -10.77 -13.03
C THR A 112 -13.00 -9.40 -12.72
N GLY A 113 -13.68 -8.31 -13.08
CA GLY A 113 -13.29 -6.94 -12.73
C GLY A 113 -13.25 -6.71 -11.21
N LEU A 114 -14.28 -7.15 -10.49
CA LEU A 114 -14.36 -7.05 -9.03
C LEU A 114 -13.31 -7.93 -8.35
N LEU A 115 -13.13 -9.17 -8.85
CA LEU A 115 -12.13 -10.09 -8.32
C LEU A 115 -10.70 -9.54 -8.46
N ILE A 116 -10.37 -9.00 -9.64
CA ILE A 116 -9.07 -8.39 -9.92
C ILE A 116 -8.84 -7.20 -9.00
N PHE A 117 -9.83 -6.33 -8.80
CA PHE A 117 -9.69 -5.18 -7.91
C PHE A 117 -9.43 -5.59 -6.46
N CYS A 118 -10.20 -6.57 -5.94
CA CYS A 118 -9.99 -7.13 -4.60
C CYS A 118 -8.60 -7.75 -4.44
N LEU A 119 -8.19 -8.63 -5.37
CA LEU A 119 -6.88 -9.28 -5.31
C LEU A 119 -5.73 -8.29 -5.46
N PHE A 120 -5.86 -7.32 -6.36
CA PHE A 120 -4.86 -6.26 -6.55
C PHE A 120 -4.68 -5.42 -5.29
N GLY A 121 -5.77 -5.01 -4.64
CA GLY A 121 -5.71 -4.29 -3.37
C GLY A 121 -5.04 -5.11 -2.27
N LEU A 122 -5.41 -6.38 -2.16
CA LEU A 122 -4.85 -7.32 -1.18
C LEU A 122 -3.35 -7.52 -1.40
N TYR A 123 -2.91 -7.78 -2.64
CA TYR A 123 -1.48 -7.90 -2.97
C TYR A 123 -0.71 -6.60 -2.78
N THR A 124 -1.32 -5.45 -3.04
CA THR A 124 -0.68 -4.15 -2.80
C THR A 124 -0.44 -3.92 -1.31
N ILE A 125 -1.42 -4.24 -0.45
CA ILE A 125 -1.27 -4.14 1.01
C ILE A 125 -0.17 -5.08 1.52
N LEU A 126 -0.16 -6.34 1.07
CA LEU A 126 0.87 -7.31 1.45
C LEU A 126 2.26 -6.89 0.95
N GLY A 127 2.36 -6.43 -0.31
CA GLY A 127 3.60 -5.96 -0.91
C GLY A 127 4.18 -4.74 -0.20
N LEU A 128 3.34 -3.75 0.12
CA LEU A 128 3.77 -2.58 0.86
C LEU A 128 4.23 -2.93 2.27
N GLY A 129 3.48 -3.77 2.99
CA GLY A 129 3.85 -4.10 4.35
C GLY A 129 5.11 -4.99 4.44
N THR A 130 5.37 -5.87 3.46
CA THR A 130 6.65 -6.59 3.38
C THR A 130 7.84 -5.68 3.08
N LEU A 131 7.67 -4.67 2.22
CA LEU A 131 8.70 -3.65 1.97
C LEU A 131 9.01 -2.80 3.20
N VAL A 132 7.99 -2.50 4.02
CA VAL A 132 8.16 -1.79 5.30
C VAL A 132 8.93 -2.65 6.29
N VAL A 133 8.55 -3.92 6.45
CA VAL A 133 9.24 -4.86 7.35
C VAL A 133 10.70 -5.08 6.94
N LYS A 134 11.03 -5.10 5.64
CA LYS A 134 12.40 -5.23 5.14
C LYS A 134 13.29 -4.00 5.44
N ARG A 135 12.69 -2.84 5.69
CA ARG A 135 13.39 -1.58 6.00
C ARG A 135 13.66 -1.42 7.49
N LEU A 136 12.85 -2.06 8.34
CA LEU A 136 13.02 -2.15 9.80
C LEU A 136 14.16 -3.11 10.14
#